data_AF-A0A381F9P4-F1
#
_entry.id   AF-A0A381F9P4-F1
#
_cell.length_a   1.000
_cell.length_b   1.000
_cell.length_c   1.000
_cell.angle_alpha   90.00
_cell.angle_beta   90.00
_cell.angle_gamma   90.00
#
_symmetry.space_group_name_H-M   'P 1'
#
loop_
_entity.id
_entity.type
_entity.pdbx_description
1 polymer ?
#
loop_
_entity_poly.entity_id
_entity_poly.type
_entity_poly.pdbx_seq_one_letter_code
_entity_poly.pdbx_strand_id
1 'polypeptide(L)'
;MELLVLKRYRVIFKKMKIQYIYTKIVIMLNILLVTTMIKSQTVLVWGENNGPLPDDFLSSGQYYYKDVNNYLDSFTGTWEYINGNEKFQIILTKIIKYHNVSPNIKLNLYEDGIVLRYKKFTNGNLVFESPIKNKPTLSASDNLKLEGYMTDYGRVTVDKKLPLDHILKLGVLRQGGDYFHPSCTIERLPLNLSEPPKIKFSLSLRQSIGGEYKNPAYNGLPTFSIPNNIIMTKVP
;
A
#
# COMPACT_ATOMS: atom_id res chain seq x y z
N MET A 1 51.95 31.10 -54.21
CA MET A 1 50.49 30.97 -54.02
C MET A 1 50.15 29.87 -52.99
N GLU A 2 50.79 28.70 -53.08
CA GLU A 2 50.53 27.53 -52.21
C GLU A 2 50.74 27.74 -50.70
N LEU A 3 51.78 28.49 -50.30
CA LEU A 3 52.08 28.73 -48.88
C LEU A 3 50.98 29.52 -48.14
N LEU A 4 50.26 30.37 -48.88
CA LEU A 4 49.17 31.19 -48.35
C LEU A 4 47.89 30.36 -48.17
N VAL A 5 47.66 29.39 -49.07
CA VAL A 5 46.57 28.40 -48.97
C VAL A 5 46.80 27.47 -47.77
N LEU A 6 48.01 26.96 -47.59
CA LEU A 6 48.38 26.13 -46.44
C LEU A 6 48.22 26.85 -45.09
N LYS A 7 48.60 28.13 -45.02
CA LYS A 7 48.38 28.97 -43.83
C LYS A 7 46.88 29.15 -43.54
N ARG A 8 46.07 29.46 -44.55
CA ARG A 8 44.61 29.59 -44.40
C ARG A 8 43.96 28.29 -43.93
N TYR A 9 44.36 27.15 -44.52
CA TYR A 9 43.85 25.83 -44.12
C TYR A 9 44.18 25.50 -42.66
N ARG A 10 45.42 25.75 -42.20
CA ARG A 10 45.82 25.56 -40.79
C ARG A 10 44.99 26.40 -39.83
N VAL A 11 44.67 27.64 -40.19
CA VAL A 11 43.84 28.54 -39.37
C VAL A 11 42.40 28.02 -39.28
N ILE A 12 41.81 27.62 -40.41
CA ILE A 12 40.44 27.06 -40.46
C ILE A 12 40.36 25.77 -39.64
N PHE A 13 41.31 24.85 -39.83
CA PHE A 13 41.35 23.58 -39.10
C PHE A 13 41.50 23.79 -37.59
N LYS A 14 42.37 24.74 -37.17
CA LYS A 14 42.51 25.11 -35.75
C LYS A 14 41.21 25.69 -35.18
N LYS A 15 40.51 26.53 -35.94
CA LYS A 15 39.20 27.10 -35.54
C LYS A 15 38.13 26.01 -35.37
N MET A 16 38.03 25.07 -36.32
CA MET A 16 37.10 23.94 -36.22
C MET A 16 37.40 23.04 -35.02
N LYS A 17 38.68 22.74 -34.76
CA LYS A 17 39.09 21.94 -33.59
C LYS A 17 38.75 22.64 -32.27
N ILE A 18 38.95 23.95 -32.18
CA ILE A 18 38.57 24.76 -31.00
C ILE A 18 37.06 24.77 -30.83
N GLN A 19 36.29 25.00 -31.90
CA GLN A 19 34.83 24.95 -31.84
C GLN A 19 34.31 23.59 -31.38
N TYR A 20 34.89 22.49 -31.88
CA TYR A 20 34.55 21.14 -31.46
C TYR A 20 34.83 20.90 -29.97
N ILE A 21 36.00 21.34 -29.47
CA ILE A 21 36.33 21.26 -28.05
C ILE A 21 35.36 22.10 -27.21
N TYR A 22 35.04 23.32 -27.65
CA TYR A 22 34.08 24.20 -26.98
C TYR A 22 32.69 23.57 -26.89
N THR A 23 32.16 23.05 -28.01
CA THR A 23 30.87 22.35 -28.04
C THR A 23 30.86 21.14 -27.09
N LYS A 24 31.95 20.37 -27.03
CA LYS A 24 32.09 19.26 -26.08
C LYS A 24 32.02 19.72 -24.62
N ILE A 25 32.74 20.79 -24.29
CA ILE A 25 32.73 21.36 -22.93
C ILE A 25 31.34 21.84 -22.55
N VAL A 26 30.66 22.56 -23.46
CA VAL A 26 29.28 23.04 -23.22
C VAL A 26 28.32 21.88 -23.01
N ILE A 27 28.40 20.81 -23.81
CA ILE A 27 27.57 19.61 -23.63
C ILE A 27 27.83 18.95 -22.28
N MET A 28 29.11 18.74 -21.89
CA MET A 28 29.43 18.16 -20.58
C MET A 28 28.93 19.02 -19.43
N LEU A 29 29.05 20.34 -19.53
CA LEU A 29 28.55 21.27 -18.51
C LEU A 29 27.02 21.19 -18.37
N ASN A 30 26.29 21.09 -19.48
CA ASN A 30 24.84 20.93 -19.47
C ASN A 30 24.41 19.59 -18.86
N ILE A 31 25.10 18.49 -19.18
CA ILE A 31 24.85 17.19 -18.55
C ILE A 31 25.06 17.29 -17.04
N LEU A 32 26.17 17.91 -16.60
CA LEU A 32 26.46 18.11 -15.18
C LEU A 32 25.36 18.94 -14.49
N LEU A 33 24.95 20.06 -15.08
CA LEU A 33 23.87 20.91 -14.57
C LEU A 33 22.55 20.14 -14.42
N VAL A 34 22.15 19.36 -15.44
CA VAL A 34 20.92 18.57 -15.40
C VAL A 34 20.96 17.51 -14.30
N THR A 35 22.11 16.85 -14.09
CA THR A 35 22.21 15.82 -13.04
C THR A 35 22.05 16.37 -11.63
N THR A 36 22.41 17.64 -11.37
CA THR A 36 22.23 18.27 -10.04
C THR A 36 20.77 18.66 -9.74
N MET A 37 19.90 18.71 -10.74
CA MET A 37 18.49 19.09 -10.59
C MET A 37 17.58 17.89 -10.25
N ILE A 38 18.10 16.66 -10.30
CA ILE A 38 17.34 15.46 -9.98
C ILE A 38 17.26 15.32 -8.45
N LYS A 39 16.18 15.81 -7.84
CA LYS A 39 15.86 15.53 -6.44
C LYS A 39 15.36 14.09 -6.33
N SER A 40 16.20 13.21 -5.77
CA SER A 40 15.76 11.87 -5.39
C SER A 40 14.87 11.94 -4.14
N GLN A 41 13.86 11.08 -4.07
CA GLN A 41 13.07 10.91 -2.85
C GLN A 41 13.94 10.36 -1.71
N THR A 42 13.66 10.80 -0.48
CA THR A 42 14.26 10.23 0.73
C THR A 42 13.57 8.91 1.05
N VAL A 43 14.32 7.81 1.01
CA VAL A 43 13.81 6.48 1.35
C VAL A 43 13.83 6.31 2.86
N LEU A 44 12.69 5.92 3.40
CA LEU A 44 12.50 5.50 4.78
C LEU A 44 12.29 3.98 4.77
N VAL A 45 12.90 3.27 5.72
CA VAL A 45 12.76 1.82 5.85
C VAL A 45 11.57 1.50 6.75
N TRP A 46 10.64 0.67 6.26
CA TRP A 46 9.51 0.19 7.05
C TRP A 46 9.98 -0.58 8.29
N GLY A 47 9.35 -0.32 9.45
CA GLY A 47 9.62 -1.04 10.69
C GLY A 47 10.91 -0.66 11.42
N GLU A 48 11.72 0.23 10.86
CA GLU A 48 13.00 0.65 11.44
C GLU A 48 12.96 2.08 12.01
N ASN A 49 13.92 2.38 12.88
CA ASN A 49 14.14 3.74 13.34
C ASN A 49 14.82 4.56 12.24
N ASN A 50 14.07 5.44 11.60
CA ASN A 50 14.54 6.31 10.54
C ASN A 50 15.19 7.61 11.04
N GLY A 51 15.44 7.71 12.35
CA GLY A 51 15.94 8.93 12.99
C GLY A 51 14.88 10.04 13.09
N PRO A 52 15.28 11.25 13.49
CA PRO A 52 14.36 12.39 13.56
C PRO A 52 13.90 12.80 12.16
N LEU A 53 12.59 12.81 11.95
CA LEU A 53 11.95 13.27 10.72
C LEU A 53 11.57 14.76 10.85
N PRO A 54 11.61 15.55 9.76
CA PRO A 54 11.21 16.94 9.80
C PRO A 54 9.69 17.09 9.95
N ASP A 55 9.25 18.27 10.39
CA ASP A 55 7.84 18.57 10.64
C ASP A 55 6.94 18.41 9.41
N ASP A 56 7.49 18.63 8.21
CA ASP A 56 6.76 18.54 6.95
C ASP A 56 6.77 17.14 6.32
N PHE A 57 7.32 16.12 6.99
CA PHE A 57 7.56 14.80 6.39
C PHE A 57 6.30 14.16 5.82
N LEU A 58 5.16 14.29 6.51
CA LEU A 58 3.89 13.73 6.06
C LEU A 58 3.33 14.44 4.84
N SER A 59 3.79 15.65 4.51
CA SER A 59 3.13 16.57 3.58
C SER A 59 3.95 16.97 2.36
N SER A 60 5.26 16.72 2.38
CA SER A 60 6.19 17.24 1.35
C SER A 60 6.20 16.44 0.03
N GLY A 61 5.73 15.19 0.03
CA GLY A 61 5.84 14.29 -1.12
C GLY A 61 7.28 13.81 -1.40
N GLN A 62 8.25 14.19 -0.57
CA GLN A 62 9.66 13.84 -0.75
C GLN A 62 10.01 12.46 -0.18
N TYR A 63 9.15 11.90 0.67
CA TYR A 63 9.44 10.69 1.45
C TYR A 63 8.78 9.45 0.85
N TYR A 64 9.48 8.32 0.95
CA TYR A 64 9.03 7.03 0.48
C TYR A 64 9.32 5.95 1.53
N TYR A 65 8.29 5.43 2.19
CA TYR A 65 8.39 4.23 3.02
C TYR A 65 8.50 2.98 2.15
N LYS A 66 9.72 2.47 2.02
CA LYS A 66 10.05 1.34 1.17
C LYS A 66 10.22 0.07 1.99
N ASP A 67 9.72 -1.03 1.45
CA ASP A 67 9.99 -2.38 1.96
C ASP A 67 11.37 -2.84 1.50
N VAL A 68 12.43 -2.26 2.08
CA VAL A 68 13.83 -2.55 1.70
C VAL A 68 14.21 -4.00 2.00
N ASN A 69 13.65 -4.57 3.07
CA ASN A 69 13.99 -5.90 3.57
C ASN A 69 13.08 -7.01 2.99
N ASN A 70 12.22 -6.67 2.03
CA ASN A 70 11.28 -7.60 1.37
C ASN A 70 10.37 -8.37 2.34
N TYR A 71 9.97 -7.73 3.44
CA TYR A 71 9.12 -8.32 4.45
C TYR A 71 7.74 -8.70 3.88
N LEU A 72 7.23 -7.89 2.94
CA LEU A 72 5.92 -8.09 2.34
C LEU A 72 5.86 -9.32 1.42
N ASP A 73 6.99 -9.69 0.81
CA ASP A 73 7.04 -10.76 -0.20
C ASP A 73 6.56 -12.11 0.37
N SER A 74 6.87 -12.35 1.63
CA SER A 74 6.49 -13.57 2.34
C SER A 74 4.98 -13.78 2.49
N PHE A 75 4.18 -12.71 2.38
CA PHE A 75 2.73 -12.73 2.46
C PHE A 75 2.06 -12.79 1.09
N THR A 76 2.76 -12.38 0.02
CA THR A 76 2.16 -12.28 -1.31
C THR A 76 1.66 -13.63 -1.83
N GLY A 77 0.54 -13.58 -2.57
CA GLY A 77 -0.08 -14.75 -3.19
C GLY A 77 -1.50 -14.99 -2.71
N THR A 78 -1.98 -16.19 -2.97
CA THR A 78 -3.34 -16.61 -2.66
C THR A 78 -3.35 -17.54 -1.47
N TRP A 79 -4.27 -17.30 -0.54
CA TRP A 79 -4.44 -18.10 0.67
C TRP A 79 -5.88 -18.56 0.79
N GLU A 80 -6.07 -19.80 1.21
CA GLU A 80 -7.36 -20.46 1.22
C GLU A 80 -7.68 -21.05 2.60
N TYR A 81 -8.94 -20.92 3.00
CA TYR A 81 -9.55 -21.62 4.11
C TYR A 81 -10.79 -22.35 3.61
N ILE A 82 -10.87 -23.65 3.92
CA ILE A 82 -11.99 -24.51 3.57
C ILE A 82 -12.63 -25.00 4.86
N ASN A 83 -13.96 -24.89 4.96
CA ASN A 83 -14.75 -25.46 6.03
C ASN A 83 -15.99 -26.14 5.45
N GLY A 84 -15.93 -27.46 5.28
CA GLY A 84 -16.97 -28.22 4.60
C GLY A 84 -17.17 -27.72 3.17
N ASN A 85 -18.38 -27.26 2.85
CA ASN A 85 -18.73 -26.77 1.51
C ASN A 85 -18.45 -25.27 1.30
N GLU A 86 -17.97 -24.57 2.32
CA GLU A 86 -17.59 -23.17 2.22
C GLU A 86 -16.09 -23.03 2.01
N LYS A 87 -15.72 -22.11 1.11
CA LYS A 87 -14.33 -21.72 0.90
C LYS A 87 -14.20 -20.21 0.96
N PHE A 88 -13.22 -19.75 1.71
CA PHE A 88 -12.81 -18.35 1.78
C PHE A 88 -11.37 -18.21 1.29
N GLN A 89 -11.16 -17.32 0.34
CA GLN A 89 -9.88 -17.10 -0.29
C GLN A 89 -9.50 -15.63 -0.13
N ILE A 90 -8.26 -15.35 0.28
CA ILE A 90 -7.68 -14.01 0.21
C ILE A 90 -6.56 -13.99 -0.82
N ILE A 91 -6.38 -12.84 -1.46
CA ILE A 91 -5.35 -12.58 -2.47
C ILE A 91 -4.61 -11.34 -1.99
N LEU A 92 -3.33 -11.52 -1.70
CA LEU A 92 -2.43 -10.49 -1.19
C LEU A 92 -1.47 -10.08 -2.30
N THR A 93 -1.57 -8.82 -2.73
CA THR A 93 -0.74 -8.28 -3.82
C THR A 93 0.10 -7.13 -3.29
N LYS A 94 1.41 -7.19 -3.53
CA LYS A 94 2.34 -6.10 -3.21
C LYS A 94 2.14 -4.95 -4.18
N ILE A 95 1.93 -3.76 -3.63
CA ILE A 95 1.91 -2.49 -4.36
C ILE A 95 3.21 -1.79 -4.03
N ILE A 96 3.96 -1.44 -5.07
CA ILE A 96 5.23 -0.74 -4.96
C ILE A 96 4.99 0.75 -5.20
N LYS A 97 5.50 1.60 -4.32
CA LYS A 97 5.54 3.06 -4.49
C LYS A 97 4.15 3.66 -4.75
N TYR A 98 3.17 3.30 -3.93
CA TYR A 98 1.86 3.92 -3.95
C TYR A 98 1.94 5.37 -3.46
N HIS A 99 1.37 6.32 -4.19
CA HIS A 99 1.31 7.72 -3.78
C HIS A 99 0.09 7.97 -2.90
N ASN A 100 0.31 8.10 -1.59
CA ASN A 100 -0.75 8.34 -0.62
C ASN A 100 -0.92 9.83 -0.38
N VAL A 101 -1.97 10.40 -0.98
CA VAL A 101 -2.32 11.82 -0.86
C VAL A 101 -3.68 11.96 -0.18
N SER A 102 -3.72 12.73 0.90
CA SER A 102 -4.96 13.15 1.55
C SER A 102 -4.81 14.60 2.02
N PRO A 103 -5.33 15.57 1.26
CA PRO A 103 -5.19 17.00 1.58
C PRO A 103 -5.77 17.36 2.95
N ASN A 104 -6.86 16.69 3.35
CA ASN A 104 -7.57 16.95 4.60
C ASN A 104 -6.72 16.72 5.86
N ILE A 105 -5.76 15.78 5.79
CA ILE A 105 -4.83 15.47 6.87
C ILE A 105 -3.39 15.81 6.51
N LYS A 106 -3.19 16.62 5.45
CA LYS A 106 -1.87 17.00 4.91
C LYS A 106 -0.95 15.78 4.66
N LEU A 107 -1.51 14.68 4.19
CA LEU A 107 -0.76 13.49 3.83
C LEU A 107 -0.35 13.56 2.35
N ASN A 108 0.92 13.34 2.06
CA ASN A 108 1.54 13.31 0.75
C ASN A 108 2.89 12.59 0.90
N LEU A 109 2.86 11.27 0.76
CA LEU A 109 4.05 10.41 0.82
C LEU A 109 3.88 9.21 -0.09
N TYR A 110 4.97 8.49 -0.33
CA TYR A 110 4.95 7.23 -1.06
C TYR A 110 5.14 6.07 -0.09
N GLU A 111 4.51 4.93 -0.38
CA GLU A 111 4.66 3.73 0.44
C GLU A 111 4.58 2.43 -0.38
N ASP A 112 5.35 1.43 0.02
CA ASP A 112 5.09 0.04 -0.32
C ASP A 112 4.06 -0.54 0.66
N GLY A 113 3.23 -1.46 0.19
CA GLY A 113 2.28 -2.16 1.05
C GLY A 113 1.58 -3.30 0.34
N ILE A 114 0.66 -3.95 1.04
CA ILE A 114 -0.18 -5.02 0.52
C ILE A 114 -1.61 -4.50 0.33
N VAL A 115 -2.20 -4.85 -0.81
CA VAL A 115 -3.65 -4.81 -1.00
C VAL A 115 -4.23 -6.20 -0.79
N LEU A 116 -5.33 -6.27 -0.05
CA LEU A 116 -6.09 -7.49 0.19
C LEU A 116 -7.37 -7.49 -0.64
N ARG A 117 -7.57 -8.56 -1.39
CA ARG A 117 -8.85 -8.94 -1.99
C ARG A 117 -9.31 -10.26 -1.40
N TYR A 118 -10.61 -10.53 -1.44
CA TYR A 118 -11.13 -11.82 -1.02
C TYR A 118 -12.24 -12.32 -1.94
N LYS A 119 -12.42 -13.64 -1.94
CA LYS A 119 -13.49 -14.36 -2.61
C LYS A 119 -14.16 -15.32 -1.63
N LYS A 120 -15.47 -15.49 -1.78
CA LYS A 120 -16.26 -16.50 -1.05
C LYS A 120 -16.85 -17.49 -2.03
N PHE A 121 -16.84 -18.75 -1.66
CA PHE A 121 -17.43 -19.83 -2.43
C PHE A 121 -18.32 -20.69 -1.56
N THR A 122 -19.39 -21.21 -2.15
CA THR A 122 -20.32 -22.15 -1.53
C THR A 122 -20.59 -23.27 -2.52
N ASN A 123 -20.41 -24.53 -2.09
CA ASN A 123 -20.51 -25.72 -2.96
C ASN A 123 -19.65 -25.58 -4.23
N GLY A 124 -18.45 -25.01 -4.11
CA GLY A 124 -17.54 -24.78 -5.23
C GLY A 124 -17.86 -23.56 -6.13
N ASN A 125 -19.05 -22.95 -5.99
CA ASN A 125 -19.46 -21.80 -6.80
C ASN A 125 -19.01 -20.48 -6.16
N LEU A 126 -18.48 -19.55 -6.97
CA LEU A 126 -18.16 -18.20 -6.52
C LEU A 126 -19.45 -17.44 -6.18
N VAL A 127 -19.62 -17.07 -4.91
CA VAL A 127 -20.80 -16.31 -4.45
C VAL A 127 -20.49 -14.83 -4.25
N PHE A 128 -19.22 -14.47 -4.04
CA PHE A 128 -18.80 -13.08 -3.88
C PHE A 128 -17.31 -12.90 -4.18
N GLU A 129 -16.97 -11.78 -4.81
CA GLU A 129 -15.60 -11.30 -4.97
C GLU A 129 -15.53 -9.82 -4.59
N SER A 130 -14.55 -9.47 -3.75
CA SER A 130 -14.35 -8.08 -3.35
C SER A 130 -13.82 -7.23 -4.51
N PRO A 131 -14.21 -5.95 -4.62
CA PRO A 131 -13.65 -5.00 -5.58
C PRO A 131 -12.12 -4.96 -5.59
N ILE A 132 -11.56 -4.70 -6.78
CA ILE A 132 -10.12 -4.48 -6.95
C ILE A 132 -9.78 -3.10 -6.39
N LYS A 133 -8.82 -3.06 -5.46
CA LYS A 133 -8.23 -1.82 -4.96
C LYS A 133 -6.78 -1.71 -5.44
N ASN A 134 -6.32 -0.49 -5.64
CA ASN A 134 -4.93 -0.15 -5.97
C ASN A 134 -4.21 0.58 -4.84
N LYS A 135 -4.91 0.85 -3.74
CA LYS A 135 -4.37 1.43 -2.51
C LYS A 135 -4.01 0.31 -1.53
N PRO A 136 -2.76 0.24 -1.03
CA PRO A 136 -2.41 -0.68 0.03
C PRO A 136 -3.17 -0.33 1.32
N THR A 137 -3.59 -1.34 2.05
CA THR A 137 -4.27 -1.19 3.35
C THR A 137 -3.60 -1.97 4.46
N LEU A 138 -2.50 -2.66 4.12
CA LEU A 138 -1.76 -3.56 4.98
C LEU A 138 -0.25 -3.27 4.82
N SER A 139 0.47 -3.24 5.94
CA SER A 139 1.91 -3.01 6.01
C SER A 139 2.54 -3.96 7.02
N ALA A 140 3.85 -4.16 6.94
CA ALA A 140 4.58 -5.01 7.86
C ALA A 140 5.84 -4.30 8.34
N SER A 141 6.12 -4.40 9.64
CA SER A 141 7.40 -3.98 10.23
C SER A 141 8.46 -5.08 10.21
N ASP A 142 8.03 -6.32 10.01
CA ASP A 142 8.87 -7.51 9.95
C ASP A 142 8.27 -8.55 9.00
N ASN A 143 8.92 -9.69 8.85
CA ASN A 143 8.45 -10.78 8.00
C ASN A 143 7.49 -11.76 8.71
N LEU A 144 6.99 -11.44 9.90
CA LEU A 144 6.14 -12.31 10.73
C LEU A 144 4.68 -11.86 10.74
N LYS A 145 4.45 -10.55 10.71
CA LYS A 145 3.11 -9.98 10.87
C LYS A 145 2.81 -8.87 9.86
N LEU A 146 1.66 -8.98 9.22
CA LEU A 146 1.06 -7.97 8.37
C LEU A 146 -0.17 -7.37 9.09
N GLU A 147 -0.24 -6.05 9.17
CA GLU A 147 -1.28 -5.33 9.93
C GLU A 147 -1.91 -4.22 9.10
N GLY A 148 -3.18 -3.94 9.38
CA GLY A 148 -3.88 -2.84 8.75
C GLY A 148 -5.39 -3.01 8.86
N TYR A 149 -6.09 -2.71 7.76
CA TYR A 149 -7.54 -2.78 7.70
C TYR A 149 -8.02 -3.43 6.41
N MET A 150 -9.22 -3.98 6.46
CA MET A 150 -9.92 -4.45 5.27
C MET A 150 -11.36 -3.96 5.27
N THR A 151 -12.08 -4.19 4.18
CA THR A 151 -13.52 -3.92 4.08
C THR A 151 -14.27 -5.23 4.12
N ASP A 152 -15.16 -5.40 5.08
CA ASP A 152 -16.15 -6.47 5.12
C ASP A 152 -17.42 -6.00 4.38
N TYR A 153 -17.51 -6.34 3.09
CA TYR A 153 -18.61 -5.91 2.22
C TYR A 153 -19.95 -6.58 2.55
N GLY A 154 -19.95 -7.66 3.35
CA GLY A 154 -21.18 -8.30 3.80
C GLY A 154 -21.79 -7.64 5.02
N ARG A 155 -21.16 -6.58 5.57
CA ARG A 155 -21.69 -5.77 6.67
C ARG A 155 -21.72 -4.31 6.29
N VAL A 156 -22.83 -3.66 6.61
CA VAL A 156 -23.01 -2.22 6.49
C VAL A 156 -23.26 -1.63 7.87
N THR A 157 -22.64 -0.49 8.14
CA THR A 157 -22.77 0.27 9.38
C THR A 157 -23.33 1.65 9.06
N VAL A 158 -24.30 2.12 9.83
CA VAL A 158 -24.80 3.49 9.69
C VAL A 158 -23.85 4.42 10.45
N ASP A 159 -23.09 5.23 9.74
CA ASP A 159 -22.40 6.39 10.34
C ASP A 159 -23.47 7.46 10.60
N LYS A 160 -24.07 7.45 11.80
CA LYS A 160 -25.01 8.50 12.17
C LYS A 160 -24.21 9.63 12.79
N LYS A 161 -23.79 10.61 11.96
CA LYS A 161 -23.28 11.88 12.48
C LYS A 161 -24.25 12.39 13.54
N LEU A 162 -23.80 12.45 14.79
CA LEU A 162 -24.52 13.13 15.85
C LEU A 162 -24.74 14.57 15.36
N PRO A 163 -25.99 15.05 15.27
CA PRO A 163 -26.21 16.48 15.34
C PRO A 163 -25.61 16.92 16.66
N LEU A 164 -24.83 18.01 16.66
CA LEU A 164 -24.22 18.55 17.88
C LEU A 164 -25.26 19.04 18.91
N ASP A 165 -26.55 18.86 18.62
CA ASP A 165 -27.66 19.37 19.40
C ASP A 165 -28.64 18.23 19.73
N HIS A 166 -28.84 18.03 21.03
CA HIS A 166 -29.90 17.26 21.70
C HIS A 166 -29.60 15.81 22.10
N ILE A 167 -29.06 15.75 23.32
CA ILE A 167 -29.35 14.80 24.40
C ILE A 167 -30.72 14.12 24.22
N LEU A 168 -30.72 12.78 24.24
CA LEU A 168 -31.88 11.89 24.31
C LEU A 168 -32.77 11.81 23.06
N LYS A 169 -32.46 10.87 22.16
CA LYS A 169 -33.46 10.11 21.39
C LYS A 169 -32.84 8.79 20.92
N LEU A 170 -33.35 7.68 21.47
CA LEU A 170 -33.05 6.31 21.06
C LEU A 170 -33.07 6.20 19.53
N GLY A 171 -31.91 5.91 18.93
CA GLY A 171 -31.77 5.75 17.49
C GLY A 171 -32.46 4.47 17.03
N VAL A 172 -33.31 4.57 16.02
CA VAL A 172 -33.81 3.40 15.28
C VAL A 172 -32.69 2.91 14.37
N LEU A 173 -32.38 1.61 14.44
CA LEU A 173 -31.32 0.97 13.67
C LEU A 173 -31.88 0.54 12.31
N ARG A 174 -31.20 0.91 11.23
CA ARG A 174 -31.59 0.52 9.87
C ARG A 174 -30.36 -0.02 9.14
N GLN A 175 -30.55 -0.95 8.20
CA GLN A 175 -29.51 -1.27 7.22
C GLN A 175 -29.31 -0.07 6.28
N GLY A 176 -28.07 0.15 5.86
CA GLY A 176 -27.67 1.24 4.95
C GLY A 176 -26.64 2.16 5.59
N GLY A 177 -25.52 2.37 4.90
CA GLY A 177 -24.39 3.15 5.40
C GLY A 177 -23.08 2.63 4.81
N ASP A 178 -21.95 3.01 5.40
CA ASP A 178 -20.64 2.61 4.92
C ASP A 178 -20.36 1.13 5.21
N TYR A 179 -19.48 0.53 4.42
CA TYR A 179 -19.04 -0.83 4.66
C TYR A 179 -18.29 -0.93 5.98
N PHE A 180 -18.28 -2.13 6.55
CA PHE A 180 -17.59 -2.35 7.80
C PHE A 180 -16.07 -2.47 7.59
N HIS A 181 -15.26 -1.77 8.39
CA HIS A 181 -13.80 -1.70 8.22
C HIS A 181 -13.03 -2.27 9.42
N PRO A 182 -13.00 -3.60 9.63
CA PRO A 182 -12.26 -4.19 10.73
C PRO A 182 -10.75 -4.01 10.58
N SER A 183 -10.07 -3.95 11.73
CA SER A 183 -8.63 -4.17 11.77
C SER A 183 -8.35 -5.62 11.36
N CYS A 184 -7.33 -5.79 10.53
CA CYS A 184 -6.91 -7.08 9.99
C CYS A 184 -5.47 -7.34 10.37
N THR A 185 -5.22 -8.55 10.86
CA THR A 185 -3.90 -9.05 11.20
C THR A 185 -3.69 -10.38 10.51
N ILE A 186 -2.56 -10.52 9.83
CA ILE A 186 -2.14 -11.75 9.17
C ILE A 186 -0.77 -12.13 9.72
N GLU A 187 -0.69 -13.25 10.41
CA GLU A 187 0.53 -13.74 11.04
C GLU A 187 1.03 -14.97 10.29
N ARG A 188 2.32 -15.02 9.98
CA ARG A 188 2.92 -16.24 9.44
C ARG A 188 3.05 -17.29 10.53
N LEU A 189 2.65 -18.50 10.19
CA LEU A 189 2.94 -19.66 11.03
C LEU A 189 4.35 -20.20 10.70
N PRO A 190 4.98 -20.92 11.65
CA PRO A 190 6.28 -21.55 11.41
C PRO A 190 6.30 -22.38 10.13
N LEU A 191 7.38 -22.27 9.36
CA LEU A 191 7.53 -22.99 8.12
C LEU A 191 7.69 -24.49 8.40
N ASN A 192 6.84 -25.30 7.79
CA ASN A 192 7.02 -26.74 7.71
C ASN A 192 7.32 -27.09 6.24
N LEU A 193 8.49 -27.65 5.96
CA LEU A 193 8.93 -27.98 4.59
C LEU A 193 8.09 -29.07 3.93
N SER A 194 7.32 -29.84 4.72
CA SER A 194 6.44 -30.89 4.22
C SER A 194 5.00 -30.42 3.93
N GLU A 195 4.68 -29.17 4.24
CA GLU A 195 3.34 -28.61 4.05
C GLU A 195 3.40 -27.27 3.32
N PRO A 196 2.33 -26.87 2.61
CA PRO A 196 2.29 -25.52 2.06
C PRO A 196 2.34 -24.48 3.19
N PRO A 197 2.91 -23.28 2.95
CA PRO A 197 2.95 -22.21 3.94
C PRO A 197 1.56 -21.91 4.49
N LYS A 198 1.50 -21.54 5.78
CA LYS A 198 0.26 -21.18 6.46
C LYS A 198 0.34 -19.80 7.10
N ILE A 199 -0.80 -19.13 7.14
CA ILE A 199 -1.00 -17.87 7.88
C ILE A 199 -2.19 -18.00 8.81
N LYS A 200 -2.17 -17.25 9.90
CA LYS A 200 -3.34 -17.00 10.74
C LYS A 200 -3.96 -15.67 10.33
N PHE A 201 -5.21 -15.70 9.91
CA PHE A 201 -5.99 -14.53 9.53
C PHE A 201 -6.95 -14.16 10.67
N SER A 202 -6.80 -12.94 11.19
CA SER A 202 -7.58 -12.44 12.33
C SER A 202 -8.14 -11.05 12.06
N LEU A 203 -9.36 -10.84 12.55
CA LEU A 203 -10.11 -9.61 12.50
C LEU A 203 -10.44 -9.16 13.91
N SER A 204 -10.30 -7.87 14.14
CA SER A 204 -10.66 -7.24 15.40
C SER A 204 -11.33 -5.90 15.17
N LEU A 205 -12.11 -5.50 16.17
CA LEU A 205 -12.64 -4.16 16.25
C LEU A 205 -11.67 -3.36 17.08
N ARG A 206 -11.14 -2.26 16.54
CA ARG A 206 -10.67 -1.19 17.40
C ARG A 206 -11.89 -0.72 18.18
N GLN A 207 -11.84 -0.80 19.51
CA GLN A 207 -12.85 -0.18 20.36
C GLN A 207 -12.83 1.32 20.05
N SER A 208 -13.63 1.78 19.10
CA SER A 208 -13.94 3.19 18.97
C SER A 208 -14.83 3.55 20.14
N ILE A 209 -14.53 4.69 20.75
CA ILE A 209 -15.40 5.38 21.69
C ILE A 209 -16.72 5.64 20.94
N GLY A 210 -17.71 4.79 21.14
CA GLY A 210 -18.96 4.77 20.36
C GLY A 210 -19.28 3.35 19.86
N GLY A 211 -20.12 2.63 20.59
CA GLY A 211 -20.47 1.21 20.38
C GLY A 211 -21.31 0.90 19.12
N GLU A 212 -21.06 1.59 18.01
CA GLU A 212 -21.87 1.56 16.78
C GLU A 212 -21.82 0.21 16.04
N TYR A 213 -20.85 -0.65 16.36
CA TYR A 213 -20.68 -1.94 15.68
C TYR A 213 -21.61 -3.06 16.18
N LYS A 214 -22.44 -2.79 17.20
CA LYS A 214 -23.50 -3.70 17.65
C LYS A 214 -24.85 -3.31 17.05
N ASN A 215 -24.97 -3.38 15.72
CA ASN A 215 -26.26 -3.14 15.04
C ASN A 215 -27.22 -4.33 15.33
N PRO A 216 -28.38 -4.12 15.99
CA PRO A 216 -29.35 -5.16 16.27
C PRO A 216 -29.93 -5.87 15.06
N ALA A 217 -29.83 -5.29 13.85
CA ALA A 217 -30.14 -5.99 12.61
C ALA A 217 -29.26 -7.26 12.40
N TYR A 218 -28.12 -7.35 13.09
CA TYR A 218 -27.23 -8.50 13.06
C TYR A 218 -27.24 -9.29 14.38
N ASN A 219 -28.25 -9.10 15.23
CA ASN A 219 -28.35 -9.84 16.49
C ASN A 219 -28.44 -11.34 16.22
N GLY A 220 -27.66 -12.15 16.94
CA GLY A 220 -27.55 -13.59 16.74
C GLY A 220 -26.69 -14.03 15.54
N LEU A 221 -26.17 -13.11 14.73
CA LEU A 221 -25.20 -13.41 13.69
C LEU A 221 -23.76 -13.28 14.24
N PRO A 222 -22.75 -13.90 13.57
CA PRO A 222 -21.34 -13.67 13.90
C PRO A 222 -20.98 -12.17 13.88
N THR A 223 -19.85 -11.75 14.43
CA THR A 223 -19.45 -10.32 14.38
C THR A 223 -19.08 -9.84 12.98
N PHE A 224 -18.52 -10.72 12.15
CA PHE A 224 -18.06 -10.45 10.79
C PHE A 224 -18.86 -11.29 9.78
N SER A 225 -19.01 -10.83 8.54
CA SER A 225 -19.61 -11.66 7.47
C SER A 225 -18.62 -12.67 6.87
N ILE A 226 -17.32 -12.44 7.11
CA ILE A 226 -16.22 -13.29 6.67
C ILE A 226 -15.68 -14.11 7.85
N PRO A 227 -15.06 -15.28 7.59
CA PRO A 227 -14.43 -16.06 8.64
C PRO A 227 -13.38 -15.25 9.42
N ASN A 228 -13.25 -15.52 10.71
CA ASN A 228 -12.33 -14.83 11.60
C ASN A 228 -11.54 -15.86 12.42
N ASN A 229 -10.30 -15.52 12.75
CA ASN A 229 -9.40 -16.32 13.58
C ASN A 229 -9.20 -17.73 12.98
N ILE A 230 -8.92 -17.77 11.68
CA ILE A 230 -8.77 -18.98 10.88
C ILE A 230 -7.31 -19.16 10.44
N ILE A 231 -6.92 -20.40 10.19
CA ILE A 231 -5.64 -20.73 9.56
C ILE A 231 -5.90 -20.94 8.06
N MET A 232 -5.14 -20.22 7.24
CA MET A 232 -5.22 -20.31 5.79
C MET A 232 -3.94 -20.93 5.24
N THR A 233 -4.09 -21.70 4.16
CA THR A 233 -2.99 -22.39 3.48
C THR A 233 -2.71 -21.68 2.16
N LYS A 234 -1.44 -21.48 1.82
CA LYS A 234 -1.05 -20.89 0.53
C LYS A 234 -1.41 -21.86 -0.60
N VAL A 235 -2.02 -21.34 -1.65
CA VAL A 235 -2.31 -22.10 -2.87
C VAL A 235 -1.50 -21.54 -4.05
N PRO A 236 -1.18 -22.37 -5.06
CA PRO A 236 -0.42 -21.96 -6.24
C PRO A 236 -1.05 -20.78 -7.01
#